data_AF-A0A5S9N6F0-F1
#
_entry.id   AF-A0A5S9N6F0-F1
#
_cell.length_a   1.000
_cell.length_b   1.000
_cell.length_c   1.000
_cell.angle_alpha   90.00
_cell.angle_beta   90.00
_cell.angle_gamma   90.00
#
_symmetry.space_group_name_H-M   'P 1'
#
loop_
_entity.id
_entity.type
_entity.pdbx_description
1 polymer ?
#
loop_
_entity_poly.entity_id
_entity_poly.type
_entity_poly.pdbx_seq_one_letter_code
_entity_poly.pdbx_strand_id
1 'polypeptide(L)'
;MNFKDLFYLDHAYSPKIMLWAYWITLVVTVFSGLASMFDGGMLTFASFIRGLFVIGFGFIMLRVVVEAIQALFKIEKHLRAISESMTEKAQSTED
;
A
#
# COMPACT_ATOMS: atom_id res chain seq x y z
N MET A 1 17.19 -15.92 -4.96
CA MET A 1 16.09 -15.12 -5.55
C MET A 1 16.62 -13.73 -5.82
N ASN A 2 16.68 -13.33 -7.10
CA ASN A 2 17.22 -12.04 -7.51
C ASN A 2 16.18 -10.94 -7.25
N PHE A 3 16.56 -9.86 -6.56
CA PHE A 3 15.70 -8.69 -6.32
C PHE A 3 15.15 -8.03 -7.60
N LYS A 4 15.72 -8.38 -8.77
CA LYS A 4 15.31 -7.89 -10.08
C LYS A 4 13.98 -8.48 -10.54
N ASP A 5 13.62 -9.69 -10.08
CA ASP A 5 12.36 -10.35 -10.46
C ASP A 5 11.15 -9.77 -9.73
N LEU A 6 11.37 -9.02 -8.64
CA LEU A 6 10.32 -8.28 -7.93
C LEU A 6 9.83 -7.04 -8.71
N PHE A 7 10.62 -6.57 -9.68
CA PHE A 7 10.34 -5.39 -10.49
C PHE A 7 9.92 -5.70 -11.93
N TYR A 8 9.88 -6.97 -12.34
CA TYR A 8 9.25 -7.37 -13.61
C TYR A 8 7.72 -7.29 -13.47
N LEU A 9 7.23 -6.05 -13.55
CA LEU A 9 5.85 -5.56 -13.49
C LEU A 9 5.01 -5.98 -14.71
N ASP A 10 5.18 -7.19 -15.22
CA ASP A 10 4.56 -7.62 -16.48
C ASP A 10 3.26 -8.42 -16.27
N HIS A 11 2.98 -8.86 -15.04
CA HIS A 11 1.80 -9.69 -14.81
C HIS A 11 1.16 -9.45 -13.45
N ALA A 12 0.21 -8.51 -13.39
CA ALA A 12 -0.79 -8.43 -12.34
C ALA A 12 -0.26 -8.51 -10.88
N TYR A 13 0.96 -8.00 -10.63
CA TYR A 13 1.57 -8.05 -9.30
C TYR A 13 1.00 -6.98 -8.37
N SER A 14 0.44 -5.89 -8.91
CA SER A 14 -0.07 -4.75 -8.14
C SER A 14 -1.00 -5.12 -6.97
N PRO A 15 -2.02 -6.01 -7.09
CA PRO A 15 -2.87 -6.36 -5.94
C PRO A 15 -2.19 -7.29 -4.92
N LYS A 16 -1.37 -8.26 -5.36
CA LYS A 16 -0.69 -9.19 -4.44
C LYS A 16 0.47 -8.53 -3.69
N ILE A 17 1.28 -7.71 -4.36
CA ILE A 17 2.38 -6.95 -3.73
C ILE A 17 1.84 -5.95 -2.70
N MET A 18 0.70 -5.31 -3.02
CA MET A 18 -0.02 -4.41 -2.10
C MET A 18 -0.45 -5.10 -0.82
N LEU A 19 -0.96 -6.33 -0.93
CA LEU A 19 -1.37 -7.09 0.24
C LEU A 19 -0.19 -7.33 1.18
N TRP A 20 0.97 -7.72 0.64
CA TRP A 20 2.19 -7.91 1.44
C TRP A 20 2.66 -6.60 2.09
N ALA A 21 2.65 -5.49 1.37
CA ALA A 21 3.01 -4.18 1.91
C ALA A 21 2.09 -3.75 3.07
N TYR A 22 0.78 -3.99 2.93
CA TYR A 22 -0.24 -3.71 3.96
C TYR A 22 0.04 -4.48 5.25
N TRP A 23 0.34 -5.78 5.15
CA TRP A 23 0.67 -6.59 6.33
C TRP A 23 1.92 -6.07 7.04
N ILE A 24 2.97 -5.69 6.30
CA ILE A 24 4.20 -5.12 6.88
C ILE A 24 3.91 -3.82 7.61
N THR A 25 3.16 -2.90 6.99
CA THR A 25 2.87 -1.60 7.63
C THR A 25 1.93 -1.74 8.83
N LEU A 26 1.01 -2.71 8.81
CA LEU A 26 0.17 -3.05 9.96
C LEU A 26 1.03 -3.53 11.13
N VAL A 27 1.95 -4.46 10.87
CA VAL A 27 2.90 -4.96 11.88
C VAL A 27 3.72 -3.80 12.45
N VAL A 28 4.31 -2.94 11.61
CA VAL A 28 5.08 -1.76 12.05
C VAL A 28 4.23 -0.82 12.91
N THR A 29 2.98 -0.56 12.52
CA THR A 29 2.07 0.33 13.27
C THR A 29 1.73 -0.25 14.65
N VAL A 30 1.47 -1.55 14.74
CA VAL A 30 1.21 -2.24 16.00
C VAL A 30 2.44 -2.22 16.90
N PHE A 31 3.62 -2.54 16.37
CA PHE A 31 4.87 -2.51 17.13
C PHE A 31 5.25 -1.08 17.56
N SER A 32 5.06 -0.08 16.70
CA SER A 32 5.31 1.33 17.04
C SER A 32 4.36 1.82 18.13
N GLY A 33 3.09 1.44 18.05
CA GLY A 33 2.10 1.72 19.08
C GLY A 33 2.42 1.05 20.41
N LEU A 34 2.77 -0.23 20.40
CA LEU A 34 3.22 -0.95 21.59
C LEU A 34 4.48 -0.31 22.18
N ALA A 35 5.49 -0.01 21.37
CA ALA A 35 6.70 0.66 21.81
C ALA A 35 6.40 2.03 22.44
N SER A 36 5.46 2.78 21.89
CA SER A 36 5.04 4.08 22.44
C SER A 36 4.34 3.98 23.80
N MET A 37 3.80 2.80 24.17
CA MET A 37 3.28 2.57 25.52
C MET A 37 4.39 2.43 26.57
N PHE A 38 5.59 2.02 26.16
CA PHE A 38 6.78 1.89 27.02
C PHE A 38 7.74 3.09 26.92
N ASP A 39 7.38 4.10 26.13
CA ASP A 39 8.17 5.33 25.98
C ASP A 39 8.19 6.09 27.32
N GLY A 40 9.39 6.17 27.93
CA GLY A 40 9.59 6.70 29.28
C GLY A 40 9.84 5.66 30.38
N GLY A 41 9.95 4.37 30.06
CA GLY A 41 10.44 3.33 30.99
C GLY A 41 9.42 2.84 32.03
N MET A 42 8.23 3.44 32.12
CA MET A 42 7.15 3.02 33.01
C MET A 42 5.80 3.08 32.30
N LEU A 43 4.99 2.01 32.43
CA LEU A 43 3.61 1.98 31.93
C LEU A 43 2.73 2.89 32.80
N THR A 44 2.54 4.13 32.36
CA THR A 44 1.55 5.04 32.96
C THR A 44 0.23 4.99 32.20
N PHE A 45 -0.87 5.35 32.87
CA PHE A 45 -2.19 5.45 32.22
C PHE A 45 -2.17 6.40 31.00
N ALA A 46 -1.39 7.48 31.08
CA ALA A 46 -1.20 8.42 29.98
C ALA A 46 -0.44 7.79 28.78
N SER A 47 0.66 7.07 29.02
CA SER A 47 1.41 6.38 27.96
C SER A 47 0.58 5.27 27.31
N PHE A 48 -0.24 4.56 28.08
CA PHE A 48 -1.16 3.55 27.56
C PHE A 48 -2.21 4.14 26.62
N ILE A 49 -2.89 5.22 27.03
CA ILE A 49 -3.88 5.92 26.18
C ILE A 49 -3.21 6.48 24.92
N ARG A 50 -2.02 7.07 25.07
CA ARG A 50 -1.25 7.60 23.92
C ARG A 50 -0.94 6.49 22.92
N GLY A 51 -0.45 5.34 23.38
CA GLY A 51 -0.17 4.21 22.50
C GLY A 51 -1.42 3.67 21.80
N LEU A 52 -2.56 3.62 22.49
CA LEU A 52 -3.84 3.23 21.89
C LEU A 52 -4.27 4.23 20.80
N PHE A 53 -4.09 5.53 21.05
CA PHE A 53 -4.33 6.58 20.07
C PHE A 53 -3.41 6.45 18.85
N VAL A 54 -2.13 6.17 19.05
CA VAL A 54 -1.15 5.98 17.96
C VAL A 54 -1.53 4.76 17.11
N ILE A 55 -1.94 3.64 17.72
CA ILE A 55 -2.40 2.46 16.98
C ILE A 55 -3.67 2.79 16.20
N GLY A 56 -4.68 3.36 16.85
CA GLY A 56 -5.96 3.66 16.22
C GLY A 56 -5.84 4.66 15.08
N PHE A 57 -5.21 5.80 15.36
CA PHE A 57 -5.02 6.87 14.37
C PHE A 57 -4.04 6.47 13.26
N GLY A 58 -2.97 5.75 13.62
CA GLY A 58 -2.02 5.20 12.66
C GLY A 58 -2.67 4.20 11.70
N PHE A 59 -3.56 3.34 12.19
CA PHE A 59 -4.28 2.39 11.35
C PHE A 59 -5.22 3.08 10.34
N ILE A 60 -5.94 4.12 10.77
CA ILE A 60 -6.83 4.90 9.89
C ILE A 60 -6.02 5.62 8.81
N MET A 61 -4.95 6.32 9.19
CA MET A 61 -4.10 7.03 8.23
C MET A 61 -3.46 6.08 7.23
N LEU A 62 -3.00 4.91 7.70
CA LEU A 62 -2.42 3.88 6.84
C LEU A 62 -3.44 3.36 5.81
N ARG A 63 -4.69 3.17 6.20
CA ARG A 63 -5.78 2.76 5.28
C ARG A 63 -5.97 3.76 4.15
N VAL A 64 -6.04 5.04 4.47
CA VAL A 64 -6.22 6.12 3.50
C VAL A 64 -5.06 6.16 2.50
N VAL A 65 -3.82 6.06 2.98
CA VAL A 65 -2.63 6.07 2.11
C VAL A 65 -2.58 4.84 1.21
N VAL A 66 -2.86 3.66 1.76
CA VAL A 66 -2.88 2.40 0.98
C VAL A 66 -3.93 2.47 -0.12
N GLU A 67 -5.16 2.90 0.19
CA GLU A 67 -6.24 3.04 -0.79
C GLU A 67 -5.90 4.08 -1.88
N ALA A 68 -5.26 5.19 -1.50
CA ALA A 68 -4.80 6.21 -2.45
C ALA A 68 -3.76 5.64 -3.43
N ILE A 69 -2.76 4.89 -2.94
CA ILE A 69 -1.77 4.24 -3.80
C ILE A 69 -2.45 3.19 -4.70
N GLN A 70 -3.40 2.39 -4.17
CA GLN A 70 -4.17 1.43 -4.98
C GLN A 70 -4.97 2.12 -6.08
N ALA A 71 -5.58 3.27 -5.79
CA ALA A 71 -6.34 4.06 -6.75
C ALA A 71 -5.44 4.60 -7.87
N LEU A 72 -4.23 5.09 -7.55
CA LEU A 72 -3.26 5.54 -8.54
C LEU A 72 -2.84 4.41 -9.50
N PHE A 73 -2.57 3.21 -8.98
CA PHE A 73 -2.25 2.04 -9.82
C PHE A 73 -3.42 1.57 -10.69
N LYS A 74 -4.67 1.76 -10.24
CA LYS A 74 -5.83 1.48 -11.10
C LYS A 74 -5.87 2.43 -12.30
N ILE A 75 -5.62 3.71 -12.09
CA ILE A 75 -5.64 4.72 -13.16
C ILE A 75 -4.60 4.42 -14.23
N GLU A 76 -3.37 4.09 -13.83
CA GLU A 76 -2.28 3.77 -14.76
C GLU A 76 -2.62 2.57 -15.65
N LYS A 77 -3.20 1.51 -15.07
CA LYS A 77 -3.70 0.35 -15.83
C LYS A 77 -4.82 0.70 -16.81
N HIS A 78 -5.77 1.54 -16.40
CA HIS A 78 -6.86 1.97 -17.27
C HIS A 78 -6.34 2.81 -18.45
N LEU A 79 -5.35 3.67 -18.22
CA LEU A 79 -4.73 4.50 -19.25
C LEU A 79 -3.95 3.65 -20.27
N ARG A 80 -3.23 2.63 -19.79
CA ARG A 80 -2.51 1.68 -20.64
C ARG A 80 -3.43 0.86 -21.53
N ALA A 81 -4.56 0.39 -21.00
CA ALA A 81 -5.57 -0.33 -21.77
C ALA A 81 -6.20 0.51 -22.90
N ILE A 82 -6.42 1.81 -22.66
CA ILE A 82 -6.95 2.73 -23.68
C ILE A 82 -5.93 2.93 -24.81
N SER A 83 -4.65 3.12 -24.47
CA SER A 83 -3.55 3.25 -25.43
C SER A 83 -3.46 2.04 -26.38
N GLU A 84 -3.50 0.83 -25.84
CA GLU A 84 -3.45 -0.40 -26.63
C GLU A 84 -4.66 -0.51 -27.58
N SER A 85 -5.88 -0.21 -27.10
CA SER A 85 -7.10 -0.28 -27.94
C SER A 85 -7.14 0.73 -29.10
N MET A 86 -6.47 1.88 -28.95
CA MET A 86 -6.35 2.90 -30.01
C MET A 86 -5.37 2.46 -31.10
N THR A 87 -4.34 1.69 -30.72
CA THR A 87 -3.34 1.16 -31.65
C THR A 87 -3.93 0.04 -32.51
N GLU A 88 -4.75 -0.83 -31.92
CA GLU A 88 -5.45 -1.91 -32.62
C GLU A 88 -6.50 -1.39 -33.63
N LYS A 89 -7.28 -0.36 -33.25
CA LYS A 89 -8.27 0.25 -34.16
C LYS A 89 -7.64 0.95 -35.37
N ALA A 90 -6.48 1.58 -35.18
CA ALA A 90 -5.75 2.22 -36.28
C ALA A 90 -5.32 1.21 -37.34
N GLN A 91 -4.90 0.00 -36.92
CA GLN A 91 -4.53 -1.08 -37.85
C GLN A 91 -5.74 -1.68 -38.57
N SER A 92 -6.89 -1.80 -37.89
CA SER A 92 -8.13 -2.32 -38.52
C SER A 92 -8.81 -1.38 -39.52
N THR A 93 -8.33 -0.14 -39.66
CA THR A 93 -8.84 0.83 -40.65
C THR A 93 -7.93 0.89 -41.89
N GLU A 94 -6.78 0.20 -41.86
CA GLU A 94 -5.80 0.13 -42.96
C GLU A 94 -5.88 -1.19 -43.75
N ASP A 95 -6.70 -2.15 -43.31
CA ASP A 95 -7.12 -3.39 -44.00
C ASP A 95 -8.55 -3.25 -44.58
#